data_AF-A0A5R2N1N2-F1
#
_entry.id   AF-A0A5R2N1N2-F1
#
_cell.length_a   1.000
_cell.length_b   1.000
_cell.length_c   1.000
_cell.angle_alpha   90.00
_cell.angle_beta   90.00
_cell.angle_gamma   90.00
#
_symmetry.space_group_name_H-M   'P 1'
#
loop_
_entity.id
_entity.type
_entity.pdbx_description
1 polymer ?
#
loop_
_entity_poly.entity_id
_entity_poly.type
_entity_poly.pdbx_seq_one_letter_code
_entity_poly.pdbx_strand_id
1 'polypeptide(L)'
;MQQPRDIAARRLSMIVEQYVEARKRHFGFVSTDQAARVIRRTLKPDPSEPALSDHDLDDMVAALAVKNGLAVIFDRGVRGPAGGAEADLNRKEPIMRVPTETPDVAGAVDA
;
A
#
# COMPACT_ATOMS: atom_id res chain seq x y z
N MET A 1 -13.59 -38.69 8.75
CA MET A 1 -14.24 -37.62 7.94
C MET A 1 -13.62 -36.31 8.37
N GLN A 2 -12.79 -35.69 7.52
CA GLN A 2 -12.17 -34.40 7.81
C GLN A 2 -13.23 -33.31 7.64
N GLN A 3 -13.34 -32.36 8.58
CA GLN A 3 -14.41 -31.37 8.52
C GLN A 3 -14.13 -30.38 7.37
N PRO A 4 -15.14 -29.86 6.66
CA PRO A 4 -14.95 -28.90 5.57
C PRO A 4 -14.05 -27.71 5.93
N ARG A 5 -14.11 -27.27 7.20
CA ARG A 5 -13.27 -26.20 7.75
C ARG A 5 -11.78 -26.56 7.78
N ASP A 6 -11.44 -27.81 8.06
CA ASP A 6 -10.05 -28.28 8.11
C ASP A 6 -9.44 -28.28 6.70
N ILE A 7 -10.26 -28.58 5.69
CA ILE A 7 -9.84 -28.57 4.28
C ILE A 7 -9.58 -27.13 3.82
N ALA A 8 -10.48 -26.20 4.16
CA ALA A 8 -10.33 -24.78 3.85
C ALA A 8 -9.06 -24.18 4.49
N ALA A 9 -8.84 -24.45 5.78
CA ALA A 9 -7.65 -23.99 6.51
C ALA A 9 -6.35 -24.56 5.92
N ARG A 10 -6.37 -25.85 5.55
CA ARG A 10 -5.21 -26.50 4.91
C ARG A 10 -4.91 -25.90 3.54
N ARG A 11 -5.95 -25.65 2.74
CA ARG A 11 -5.82 -25.04 1.41
C ARG A 11 -5.27 -23.62 1.51
N LEU A 12 -5.78 -22.82 2.45
CA LEU A 12 -5.25 -21.49 2.73
C LEU A 12 -3.76 -21.55 3.06
N SER A 13 -3.39 -22.43 4.00
CA SER A 13 -1.99 -22.60 4.42
C SER A 13 -1.07 -22.93 3.25
N MET A 14 -1.48 -23.86 2.38
CA MET A 14 -0.72 -24.20 1.16
C MET A 14 -0.55 -23.02 0.21
N ILE A 15 -1.61 -22.22 0.01
CA ILE A 15 -1.55 -21.06 -0.89
C ILE A 15 -0.63 -19.97 -0.32
N VAL A 16 -0.69 -19.71 0.99
CA VAL A 16 0.21 -18.75 1.65
C VAL A 16 1.66 -19.20 1.48
N GLU A 17 1.93 -20.49 1.69
CA GLU A 17 3.28 -21.06 1.51
C GLU A 17 3.78 -20.94 0.09
N GLN A 18 2.96 -21.33 -0.89
CA GLN A 18 3.33 -21.20 -2.29
C GLN A 18 3.61 -19.74 -2.69
N TYR A 19 2.82 -18.81 -2.17
CA TYR A 19 3.04 -17.39 -2.41
C TYR A 19 4.37 -16.90 -1.83
N VAL A 20 4.66 -17.21 -0.56
CA VAL A 20 5.91 -16.78 0.10
C VAL A 20 7.14 -17.42 -0.56
N GLU A 21 7.07 -18.70 -0.92
CA GLU A 21 8.17 -19.38 -1.64
C GLU A 21 8.39 -18.80 -3.05
N ALA A 22 7.31 -18.48 -3.77
CA ALA A 22 7.44 -17.78 -5.06
C ALA A 22 8.06 -16.39 -4.89
N ARG A 23 7.69 -15.67 -3.82
CA ARG A 23 8.34 -14.40 -3.49
C ARG A 23 9.81 -14.61 -3.22
N LYS A 24 10.18 -15.50 -2.32
CA LYS A 24 11.57 -15.82 -1.98
C LYS A 24 12.49 -16.01 -3.18
N ARG A 25 12.01 -16.72 -4.21
CA ARG A 25 12.78 -17.02 -5.43
C ARG A 25 12.99 -15.82 -6.36
N HIS A 26 12.09 -14.84 -6.31
CA HIS A 26 12.03 -13.76 -7.32
C HIS A 26 12.14 -12.35 -6.71
N PHE A 27 11.86 -12.20 -5.42
CA PHE A 27 11.68 -10.94 -4.70
C PHE A 27 12.12 -11.12 -3.23
N GLY A 28 13.06 -10.30 -2.74
CA GLY A 28 13.54 -10.36 -1.35
C GLY A 28 12.56 -9.89 -0.27
N PHE A 29 11.27 -9.73 -0.60
CA PHE A 29 10.26 -9.18 0.29
C PHE A 29 8.84 -9.66 -0.06
N VAL A 30 7.92 -9.42 0.87
CA VAL A 30 6.47 -9.60 0.71
C VAL A 30 5.74 -8.31 1.04
N SER A 31 4.76 -7.93 0.21
CA SER A 31 3.81 -6.85 0.48
C SER A 31 2.47 -7.45 0.93
N THR A 32 1.90 -6.95 2.02
CA THR A 32 0.65 -7.48 2.57
C THR A 32 -0.54 -7.21 1.65
N ASP A 33 -0.60 -6.04 1.00
CA ASP A 33 -1.66 -5.69 0.04
C ASP A 33 -1.60 -6.58 -1.22
N GLN A 34 -0.39 -6.86 -1.74
CA GLN A 34 -0.25 -7.79 -2.87
C GLN A 34 -0.54 -9.24 -2.48
N ALA A 35 -0.09 -9.68 -1.29
CA ALA A 35 -0.37 -11.01 -0.78
C ALA A 35 -1.88 -11.23 -0.66
N ALA A 36 -2.59 -10.28 -0.06
CA ALA A 36 -4.04 -10.33 0.11
C ALA A 36 -4.78 -10.55 -1.20
N ARG A 37 -4.46 -9.74 -2.22
CA ARG A 37 -5.09 -9.83 -3.54
C ARG A 37 -4.83 -11.16 -4.22
N VAL A 38 -3.58 -11.64 -4.21
CA VAL A 38 -3.20 -12.89 -4.87
C VAL A 38 -3.82 -14.10 -4.18
N ILE A 39 -3.75 -14.13 -2.84
CA ILE A 39 -4.24 -15.26 -2.04
C ILE A 39 -5.76 -15.35 -2.14
N ARG A 40 -6.50 -14.25 -2.00
CA ARG A 40 -7.97 -14.25 -2.13
C ARG A 40 -8.42 -14.66 -3.54
N ARG A 41 -7.73 -14.20 -4.59
CA ARG A 41 -8.02 -14.59 -5.98
C ARG A 41 -7.75 -16.08 -6.23
N THR A 42 -6.74 -16.65 -5.58
CA THR A 42 -6.40 -18.08 -5.71
C THR A 42 -7.33 -18.97 -4.88
N LEU A 43 -7.68 -18.53 -3.67
CA LEU A 43 -8.53 -19.29 -2.77
C LEU A 43 -9.95 -19.45 -3.32
N LYS A 44 -10.53 -18.43 -3.98
CA LYS A 44 -11.94 -18.44 -4.39
C LYS A 44 -12.83 -18.94 -3.24
N PRO A 45 -12.86 -18.22 -2.10
CA PRO A 45 -13.54 -18.69 -0.89
C PRO A 45 -15.01 -18.99 -1.18
N ASP A 46 -15.49 -20.11 -0.66
CA ASP A 46 -16.90 -20.48 -0.74
C ASP A 46 -17.71 -19.53 0.16
N PRO A 47 -18.91 -19.07 -0.25
CA PRO A 47 -19.75 -18.21 0.57
C PRO A 47 -20.16 -18.82 1.93
N SER A 48 -20.02 -20.13 2.11
CA SER A 48 -20.24 -20.85 3.38
C SER A 48 -19.03 -20.86 4.32
N GLU A 49 -17.85 -20.43 3.86
CA GLU A 49 -16.64 -20.33 4.67
C GLU A 49 -16.63 -19.01 5.47
N PRO A 50 -16.18 -19.04 6.74
CA PRO A 50 -16.00 -17.81 7.50
C PRO A 50 -15.00 -16.89 6.79
N ALA A 51 -15.36 -15.61 6.67
CA ALA A 51 -14.54 -14.63 5.99
C ALA A 51 -13.18 -14.49 6.70
N LEU A 52 -12.10 -14.83 5.99
CA LEU A 52 -10.74 -14.57 6.46
C LEU A 52 -10.55 -13.06 6.60
N SER A 53 -10.25 -12.60 7.82
CA SER A 53 -9.99 -11.18 8.06
C SER A 53 -8.70 -10.74 7.38
N ASP A 54 -8.62 -9.46 7.07
CA ASP A 54 -7.42 -8.90 6.45
C ASP A 54 -6.20 -8.99 7.35
N HIS A 55 -6.40 -8.80 8.66
CA HIS A 55 -5.35 -8.89 9.68
C HIS A 55 -4.84 -10.31 9.85
N ASP A 56 -5.74 -11.31 9.91
CA ASP A 56 -5.34 -12.72 10.05
C ASP A 56 -4.50 -13.17 8.85
N LEU A 57 -4.90 -12.74 7.65
CA LEU A 57 -4.14 -13.05 6.44
C LEU A 57 -2.76 -12.37 6.46
N ASP A 58 -2.68 -11.13 6.92
CA ASP A 58 -1.41 -10.40 7.04
C ASP A 58 -0.47 -11.08 8.04
N ASP A 59 -0.98 -11.50 9.20
CA ASP A 59 -0.20 -12.21 10.21
C ASP A 59 0.33 -13.56 9.68
N MET A 60 -0.51 -14.33 8.99
CA MET A 60 -0.10 -15.61 8.39
C MET A 60 1.02 -15.42 7.37
N VAL A 61 0.89 -14.41 6.51
CA VAL A 61 1.89 -14.07 5.49
C VAL A 61 3.18 -13.58 6.15
N ALA A 62 3.07 -12.67 7.12
CA ALA A 62 4.21 -12.08 7.82
C ALA A 62 4.99 -13.15 8.59
N ALA A 63 4.32 -14.01 9.35
CA ALA A 63 4.94 -15.09 10.09
C ALA A 63 5.75 -16.01 9.16
N LEU A 64 5.18 -16.37 8.00
CA LEU A 64 5.86 -17.24 7.06
C LEU A 64 6.99 -16.55 6.29
N ALA A 65 6.84 -15.27 5.97
CA ALA A 65 7.88 -14.46 5.35
C ALA A 65 9.10 -14.30 6.29
N VAL A 66 8.87 -13.96 7.56
CA VAL A 66 9.92 -13.85 8.59
C VAL A 66 10.63 -15.19 8.76
N LYS A 67 9.89 -16.30 8.85
CA LYS A 67 10.47 -17.65 8.93
C LYS A 67 11.37 -17.98 7.73
N ASN A 68 11.07 -17.40 6.56
CA ASN A 68 11.83 -17.60 5.33
C ASN A 68 12.92 -16.55 5.06
N GLY A 69 13.17 -15.64 6.02
CA GLY A 69 14.19 -14.59 5.87
C GLY A 69 13.80 -13.49 4.88
N LEU A 70 12.51 -13.29 4.65
CA LEU A 70 12.00 -12.23 3.76
C LEU A 70 11.56 -11.01 4.57
N ALA A 71 11.83 -9.82 4.03
CA ALA A 71 11.28 -8.58 4.55
C ALA A 71 9.76 -8.54 4.35
N VAL A 72 9.03 -7.95 5.30
CA VAL A 72 7.58 -7.76 5.24
C VAL A 72 7.26 -6.28 5.15
N ILE A 73 6.46 -5.90 4.16
CA ILE A 73 5.98 -4.55 3.94
C ILE A 73 4.48 -4.53 4.23
N PHE A 74 4.08 -3.79 5.26
CA PHE A 74 2.67 -3.53 5.58
C PHE A 74 2.18 -2.30 4.80
N ASP A 75 1.76 -2.50 3.55
CA ASP A 75 1.36 -1.43 2.60
C ASP A 75 -0.16 -1.30 2.43
N ARG A 76 -0.92 -2.11 3.17
CA ARG A 76 -2.39 -2.08 3.18
C ARG A 76 -2.87 -0.76 3.79
N GLY A 77 -3.60 0.05 3.01
CA GLY A 77 -4.10 1.37 3.41
C GLY A 77 -3.23 2.57 3.01
N VAL A 78 -2.03 2.35 2.44
CA VAL A 78 -1.20 3.43 1.89
C VAL A 78 -1.77 3.94 0.55
N ARG A 79 -2.58 3.11 -0.13
CA ARG A 79 -3.47 3.58 -1.19
C ARG A 79 -4.73 4.16 -0.53
N GLY A 80 -4.85 5.49 -0.55
CA GLY A 80 -6.15 6.15 -0.46
C GLY A 80 -7.13 5.51 -1.47
N PRO A 81 -8.45 5.61 -1.25
CA PRO A 81 -9.44 4.89 -2.04
C PRO A 81 -9.15 5.10 -3.53
N ALA A 82 -9.03 4.01 -4.28
CA ALA A 82 -8.90 4.03 -5.74
C ALA A 82 -10.25 4.40 -6.39
N GLY A 83 -10.84 5.49 -5.90
CA GLY A 83 -12.08 6.11 -6.32
C GLY A 83 -11.91 7.62 -6.25
N GLY A 84 -11.43 8.20 -7.36
CA GLY A 84 -11.79 9.56 -7.76
C GLY A 84 -11.38 10.72 -6.85
N ALA A 85 -10.12 10.80 -6.44
CA ALA A 85 -9.52 12.09 -6.13
C ALA A 85 -8.16 12.15 -6.83
N GLU A 86 -8.22 12.52 -8.11
CA GLU A 86 -7.12 13.22 -8.78
C GLU A 86 -6.52 14.18 -7.76
N ALA A 87 -5.25 13.99 -7.42
CA ALA A 87 -4.53 14.99 -6.65
C ALA A 87 -4.61 16.28 -7.47
N ASP A 88 -5.36 17.27 -6.98
CA ASP A 88 -5.47 18.57 -7.60
C ASP A 88 -4.08 19.23 -7.55
N LEU A 89 -3.30 19.04 -8.61
CA LEU A 89 -1.97 19.60 -8.80
C LEU A 89 -2.01 21.09 -9.13
N ASN A 90 -3.17 21.75 -9.00
CA ASN A 90 -3.32 23.18 -9.18
C ASN A 90 -2.81 23.98 -7.97
N ARG A 91 -1.54 23.76 -7.59
CA ARG A 91 -0.77 24.75 -6.82
C ARG A 91 -0.47 25.90 -7.77
N LYS A 92 -1.29 26.96 -7.71
CA LYS A 92 -0.88 28.27 -8.20
C LYS A 92 0.41 28.66 -7.48
N GLU A 93 1.49 28.79 -8.24
CA GLU A 93 2.78 29.28 -7.76
C GLU A 93 2.60 30.62 -7.03
N PRO A 94 3.33 30.90 -5.93
CA PRO A 94 3.34 32.23 -5.36
C PRO A 94 4.07 33.15 -6.33
N ILE A 95 3.33 34.11 -6.89
CA ILE A 95 3.87 35.19 -7.71
C ILE A 95 4.98 35.87 -6.92
N MET A 96 6.23 35.70 -7.37
CA MET A 96 7.38 36.48 -6.95
C MET A 96 7.03 37.96 -7.04
N ARG A 97 6.94 38.64 -5.89
CA ARG A 97 6.83 40.10 -5.87
C ARG A 97 8.12 40.68 -6.43
N VAL A 98 7.99 41.39 -7.55
CA VAL A 98 9.03 42.20 -8.16
C VAL A 98 9.47 43.28 -7.17
N PRO A 99 10.78 43.53 -6.96
CA PRO A 99 11.23 44.63 -6.10
C PRO A 99 10.79 45.96 -6.71
N THR A 100 10.04 46.74 -5.95
CA THR A 100 9.64 48.10 -6.35
C THR A 100 10.86 49.01 -6.24
N GLU A 101 11.31 49.53 -7.38
CA GLU A 101 12.31 50.60 -7.48
C GLU A 101 11.82 51.85 -6.73
N THR A 102 12.66 52.39 -5.87
CA THR A 102 12.48 53.68 -5.21
C THR A 102 12.76 54.81 -6.19
N PRO A 103 11.87 55.79 -6.41
CA PRO A 103 12.25 57.00 -7.13
C PRO A 103 12.93 57.96 -6.16
N ASP A 104 14.26 58.05 -6.28
CA ASP A 104 15.06 59.16 -5.77
C ASP A 104 15.03 60.27 -6.84
N VAL A 105 14.30 61.35 -6.58
CA VAL A 105 14.41 62.57 -7.39
C VAL A 105 14.48 63.76 -6.46
N ALA A 106 15.70 64.24 -6.32
CA ALA A 106 16.08 65.53 -5.79
C ALA A 106 15.38 66.68 -6.52
N GLY A 107 15.12 67.77 -5.78
CA GLY A 107 15.03 69.10 -6.37
C GLY A 107 13.80 69.90 -5.97
N ALA A 108 13.90 70.62 -4.85
CA ALA A 108 13.18 71.88 -4.67
C ALA A 108 13.99 72.78 -3.73
N VAL A 109 15.01 73.41 -4.29
CA VAL A 109 15.58 74.67 -3.79
C VAL A 109 15.64 75.61 -4.98
N ASP A 110 14.80 76.63 -5.00
CA ASP A 110 15.25 77.99 -5.29
C ASP A 110 14.22 79.04 -4.83
N ALA A 111 14.74 80.24 -4.63
CA ALA A 111 14.25 81.41 -3.91
C ALA A 111 12.89 82.02 -4.31
#